data_AF-A0A7Y1XI21-F1
#
_entry.id   AF-A0A7Y1XI21-F1
#
_cell.length_a   1.000
_cell.length_b   1.000
_cell.length_c   1.000
_cell.angle_alpha   90.00
_cell.angle_beta   90.00
_cell.angle_gamma   90.00
#
_symmetry.space_group_name_H-M   'P 1'
#
loop_
_entity.id
_entity.type
_entity.pdbx_description
1 polymer ?
#
loop_
_entity_poly.entity_id
_entity_poly.type
_entity_poly.pdbx_seq_one_letter_code
_entity_poly.pdbx_strand_id
1 'polypeptide(L)'
;MNDKQTTANLNSEDNKLVAERRGKLQGLREAGQAFPNDFRRDALAADLQSELGDRDKESLEKLNRGAAVAGRIMAKRGPFLVLQDVSGRIQLYVDKKQLPEALRESIKRW
;
A
#
# COMPACT_ATOMS: atom_id res chain seq x y z
N MET A 1 19.59 20.00 28.10
CA MET A 1 18.21 19.91 28.65
C MET A 1 17.14 19.57 27.58
N ASN A 2 17.47 19.51 26.28
CA ASN A 2 16.51 19.15 25.22
C ASN A 2 16.25 17.64 25.05
N ASP A 3 17.23 16.77 25.36
CA ASP A 3 17.14 15.34 24.97
C ASP A 3 16.09 14.54 25.78
N LYS A 4 15.78 14.98 27.01
CA LYS A 4 14.76 14.33 27.86
C LYS A 4 13.32 14.69 27.45
N GLN A 5 13.12 15.86 26.85
CA GLN A 5 11.79 16.27 26.34
C GLN A 5 11.47 15.58 25.01
N THR A 6 12.46 15.39 24.14
CA THR A 6 12.31 14.69 22.86
C THR A 6 11.98 13.21 23.05
N THR A 7 12.66 12.52 23.99
CA THR A 7 12.43 11.09 24.28
C THR A 7 11.06 10.81 24.92
N ALA A 8 10.58 11.68 25.82
CA ALA A 8 9.25 11.55 26.42
C ALA A 8 8.13 11.76 25.39
N ASN A 9 8.29 12.72 24.46
CA ASN A 9 7.31 12.96 23.39
C ASN A 9 7.23 11.79 22.40
N LEU A 10 8.37 11.22 21.98
CA LEU A 10 8.45 10.05 21.09
C LEU A 10 7.65 8.86 21.66
N ASN A 11 7.83 8.53 22.94
CA ASN A 11 7.10 7.45 23.59
C ASN A 11 5.57 7.69 23.62
N SER A 12 5.14 8.95 23.74
CA SER A 12 3.71 9.28 23.77
C SER A 12 3.06 9.25 22.38
N GLU A 13 3.77 9.69 21.34
CA GLU A 13 3.30 9.64 19.95
C GLU A 13 3.26 8.22 19.42
N ASP A 14 4.27 7.40 19.73
CA ASP A 14 4.27 5.97 19.43
C ASP A 14 3.06 5.26 20.05
N ASN A 15 2.72 5.59 21.30
CA ASN A 15 1.56 5.00 21.96
C ASN A 15 0.24 5.40 21.27
N LYS A 16 0.12 6.65 20.80
CA LYS A 16 -1.03 7.10 20.01
C LYS A 16 -1.13 6.38 18.66
N LEU A 17 -0.01 6.26 17.92
CA LEU A 17 0.02 5.56 16.64
C LEU A 17 -0.31 4.07 16.77
N VAL A 18 0.21 3.43 17.81
CA VAL A 18 -0.12 2.03 18.13
C VAL A 18 -1.59 1.88 18.47
N ALA A 19 -2.16 2.78 19.28
CA ALA A 19 -3.58 2.77 19.60
C ALA A 19 -4.47 2.94 18.36
N GLU A 20 -4.12 3.87 17.45
CA GLU A 20 -4.84 4.05 16.19
C GLU A 20 -4.80 2.79 15.32
N ARG A 21 -3.61 2.17 15.16
CA ARG A 21 -3.46 0.92 14.40
C ARG A 21 -4.27 -0.23 15.00
N ARG A 22 -4.34 -0.33 16.34
CA ARG A 22 -5.18 -1.31 17.03
C ARG A 22 -6.66 -1.08 16.78
N GLY A 23 -7.12 0.18 16.82
CA GLY A 23 -8.49 0.54 16.47
C GLY A 23 -8.85 0.17 15.03
N LYS A 24 -7.96 0.46 14.07
CA LYS A 24 -8.13 0.05 12.67
C LYS A 24 -8.22 -1.48 12.53
N LEU A 25 -7.33 -2.21 13.22
CA LEU A 25 -7.35 -3.68 13.21
C LEU A 25 -8.66 -4.24 13.79
N GLN A 26 -9.18 -3.64 14.86
CA GLN A 26 -10.47 -4.05 15.42
C GLN A 26 -11.60 -3.87 14.40
N GLY A 27 -11.69 -2.71 13.74
CA GLY A 27 -12.68 -2.48 12.69
C GLY A 27 -12.56 -3.46 11.52
N LEU A 28 -11.34 -3.88 11.16
CA LEU A 28 -11.13 -4.92 10.14
C LEU A 28 -11.65 -6.30 10.58
N ARG A 29 -11.54 -6.64 11.87
CA ARG A 29 -12.06 -7.91 12.42
C ARG A 29 -13.59 -7.91 12.51
N GLU A 30 -14.19 -6.77 12.83
CA GLU A 30 -15.65 -6.63 12.87
C GLU A 30 -16.27 -6.72 11.47
N ALA A 31 -15.57 -6.23 10.45
CA ALA A 31 -15.99 -6.33 9.06
C ALA A 31 -15.77 -7.72 8.42
N GLY A 32 -14.99 -8.61 9.06
CA GLY A 32 -14.72 -9.96 8.56
C GLY A 32 -13.27 -10.41 8.77
N GLN A 33 -12.65 -10.99 7.74
CA GLN A 33 -11.31 -11.56 7.83
C GLN A 33 -10.21 -10.49 7.73
N ALA A 34 -9.64 -10.10 8.88
CA ALA A 34 -8.59 -9.08 8.96
C ALA A 34 -7.23 -9.49 8.35
N PHE A 35 -6.98 -10.80 8.22
CA PHE A 35 -5.74 -11.34 7.64
C PHE A 35 -6.09 -12.36 6.54
N PRO A 36 -6.49 -11.90 5.35
CA PRO A 36 -6.74 -12.77 4.21
C PRO A 36 -5.44 -13.40 3.70
N ASN A 37 -5.54 -14.65 3.23
CA ASN A 37 -4.42 -15.45 2.71
C ASN A 37 -4.73 -16.09 1.35
N ASP A 38 -5.76 -15.59 0.66
CA ASP A 38 -6.28 -16.05 -0.62
C ASP A 38 -5.63 -15.34 -1.82
N PHE A 39 -5.12 -14.11 -1.64
CA PHE A 39 -4.45 -13.37 -2.71
C PHE A 39 -3.26 -14.15 -3.28
N ARG A 40 -3.17 -14.19 -4.62
CA ARG A 40 -2.06 -14.78 -5.37
C ARG A 40 -1.51 -13.74 -6.33
N ARG A 41 -0.25 -13.37 -6.14
CA ARG A 41 0.49 -12.55 -7.10
C ARG A 41 0.91 -13.41 -8.30
N ASP A 42 1.05 -12.79 -9.46
CA ASP A 42 1.58 -13.41 -10.68
C ASP A 42 2.87 -12.74 -11.18
N ALA A 43 3.27 -11.62 -10.58
CA ALA A 43 4.43 -10.84 -11.00
C ALA A 43 5.21 -10.27 -9.80
N LEU A 44 6.51 -10.07 -10.03
CA LEU A 44 7.41 -9.33 -9.14
C LEU A 44 7.69 -7.94 -9.70
N ALA A 45 7.98 -7.00 -8.81
CA ALA A 45 8.29 -5.61 -9.17
C ALA A 45 9.49 -5.51 -10.13
N ALA A 46 10.57 -6.26 -9.87
CA ALA A 46 11.76 -6.25 -10.72
C ALA A 46 11.50 -6.85 -12.11
N ASP A 47 10.70 -7.91 -12.19
CA ASP A 47 10.37 -8.56 -13.46
C ASP A 47 9.56 -7.61 -14.35
N LEU A 48 8.55 -6.93 -13.78
CA LEU A 48 7.78 -5.92 -14.50
C LEU A 48 8.66 -4.75 -14.97
N GLN A 49 9.59 -4.31 -14.14
CA GLN A 49 10.52 -3.25 -14.53
C GLN A 49 11.44 -3.70 -15.67
N SER A 50 11.92 -4.93 -15.65
CA SER A 50 12.77 -5.48 -16.73
C SER A 50 11.99 -5.72 -18.02
N GLU A 51 10.73 -6.15 -17.94
CA GLU A 51 9.88 -6.46 -19.11
C GLU A 51 9.36 -5.19 -19.80
N LEU A 52 9.04 -4.16 -19.01
CA LEU A 52 8.22 -3.02 -19.44
C LEU A 52 8.90 -1.66 -19.25
N GLY A 53 10.00 -1.57 -18.49
CA GLY A 53 10.58 -0.30 -18.06
C GLY A 53 11.08 0.62 -19.17
N ASP A 54 11.50 0.04 -20.30
CA ASP A 54 12.02 0.78 -21.45
C ASP A 54 10.96 1.06 -22.53
N ARG A 55 9.69 0.65 -22.30
CA ARG A 55 8.60 0.86 -23.25
C ARG A 55 7.96 2.23 -23.05
N ASP A 56 7.58 2.87 -24.16
CA ASP A 56 6.81 4.10 -24.12
C ASP A 56 5.33 3.87 -23.74
N LYS A 57 4.62 4.96 -23.48
CA LYS A 57 3.23 4.94 -23.01
C LYS A 57 2.33 4.25 -24.03
N GLU A 58 2.46 4.61 -25.31
CA GLU A 58 1.63 4.10 -26.40
C GLU A 58 1.82 2.59 -26.58
N SER A 59 3.05 2.09 -26.42
CA SER A 59 3.38 0.66 -26.50
C SER A 59 2.80 -0.11 -25.32
N LEU A 60 2.85 0.46 -24.11
CA LEU A 60 2.27 -0.15 -22.92
C LEU A 60 0.75 -0.22 -22.99
N GLU A 61 0.10 0.85 -23.46
CA GLU A 61 -1.35 0.89 -23.67
C GLU A 61 -1.81 -0.18 -24.67
N LYS A 62 -1.08 -0.36 -25.78
CA LYS A 62 -1.39 -1.42 -26.76
C LYS A 62 -1.14 -2.83 -26.23
N LEU A 63 -0.07 -3.02 -25.46
CA LEU A 63 0.27 -4.33 -24.89
C LEU A 63 -0.78 -4.80 -23.89
N ASN A 64 -1.38 -3.87 -23.13
CA ASN A 64 -2.43 -4.13 -22.14
C ASN A 64 -2.09 -5.31 -21.20
N ARG A 65 -0.82 -5.37 -20.77
CA ARG A 65 -0.29 -6.42 -19.89
C ARG A 65 -0.80 -6.18 -18.46
N GLY A 66 -1.86 -6.88 -18.06
CA GLY A 66 -2.34 -6.89 -16.67
C GLY A 66 -1.39 -7.66 -15.75
N ALA A 67 -1.28 -7.28 -14.47
CA ALA A 67 -0.44 -7.97 -13.49
C ALA A 67 -1.04 -7.86 -12.07
N ALA A 68 -0.75 -8.85 -11.22
CA ALA A 68 -1.09 -8.89 -9.81
C ALA A 68 0.18 -8.91 -8.95
N VAL A 69 0.37 -7.86 -8.14
CA VAL A 69 1.54 -7.69 -7.26
C VAL A 69 1.13 -7.60 -5.80
N ALA A 70 2.03 -8.01 -4.88
CA ALA A 70 1.84 -7.88 -3.44
C ALA A 70 3.15 -7.50 -2.72
N GLY A 71 3.04 -6.61 -1.74
CA GLY A 71 4.19 -6.13 -0.98
C GLY A 71 3.79 -5.21 0.19
N ARG A 72 4.79 -4.66 0.87
CA ARG A 72 4.62 -3.69 1.95
C ARG A 72 4.36 -2.29 1.38
N ILE A 73 3.38 -1.57 1.90
CA ILE A 73 3.19 -0.15 1.59
C ILE A 73 4.33 0.63 2.24
N MET A 74 5.14 1.29 1.42
CA MET A 74 6.27 2.13 1.86
C MET A 74 5.92 3.61 1.87
N ALA A 75 5.11 4.06 0.91
CA ALA A 75 4.66 5.44 0.81
C ALA A 75 3.25 5.51 0.23
N LYS A 76 2.49 6.53 0.65
CA LYS A 76 1.15 6.85 0.16
C LYS A 76 1.09 8.35 -0.08
N ARG A 77 0.86 8.78 -1.32
CA ARG A 77 0.82 10.20 -1.72
C ARG A 77 -0.30 10.43 -2.74
N GLY A 78 -1.39 11.07 -2.31
CA GLY A 78 -2.55 11.30 -3.18
C GLY A 78 -3.14 10.00 -3.73
N PRO A 79 -3.20 9.80 -5.07
CA PRO A 79 -3.64 8.56 -5.69
C PRO A 79 -2.54 7.52 -5.87
N PHE A 80 -1.29 7.83 -5.48
CA PHE A 80 -0.15 6.93 -5.68
C PHE A 80 0.22 6.18 -4.40
N LEU A 81 0.55 4.90 -4.57
CA LEU A 81 1.12 4.02 -3.54
C LEU A 81 2.46 3.49 -4.02
N VAL A 82 3.41 3.33 -3.12
CA VAL A 82 4.66 2.61 -3.39
C VAL A 82 4.63 1.31 -2.61
N LEU A 83 4.61 0.19 -3.32
CA LEU A 83 4.75 -1.14 -2.74
C LEU A 83 6.19 -1.62 -2.85
N GLN A 84 6.65 -2.34 -1.82
CA GLN A 84 7.93 -3.05 -1.82
C GLN A 84 7.69 -4.54 -1.65
N ASP A 85 8.12 -5.34 -2.62
CA ASP A 85 8.14 -6.79 -2.53
C ASP A 85 9.57 -7.30 -2.26
N VAL A 86 9.80 -8.61 -2.44
CA VAL A 86 11.12 -9.24 -2.24
C VAL A 86 12.15 -8.83 -3.30
N SER A 87 11.69 -8.36 -4.46
CA SER A 87 12.51 -8.06 -5.63
C SER A 87 12.84 -6.56 -5.76
N GLY A 88 11.95 -5.69 -5.29
CA GLY A 88 12.11 -4.25 -5.47
C GLY A 88 10.89 -3.44 -5.07
N ARG A 89 10.76 -2.25 -5.67
CA ARG A 89 9.66 -1.32 -5.43
C ARG A 89 8.90 -1.06 -6.73
N ILE A 90 7.58 -0.94 -6.62
CA ILE A 90 6.70 -0.59 -7.73
C ILE A 90 5.71 0.49 -7.29
N GLN A 91 5.45 1.46 -8.17
CA GLN A 91 4.46 2.49 -7.95
C GLN A 91 3.11 2.06 -8.53
N LEU A 92 2.07 2.15 -7.73
CA LEU A 92 0.69 1.95 -8.15
C LEU A 92 -0.01 3.30 -8.27
N TYR A 93 -0.82 3.44 -9.32
CA TYR A 93 -1.82 4.49 -9.42
C TYR A 93 -3.20 3.90 -9.14
N VAL A 94 -3.94 4.52 -8.23
CA VAL A 94 -5.29 4.08 -7.85
C VAL A 94 -6.29 5.19 -8.16
N ASP A 95 -7.07 5.00 -9.24
CA ASP A 95 -8.20 5.87 -9.51
C ASP A 95 -9.36 5.52 -8.58
N LYS A 96 -9.48 6.30 -7.49
CA LYS A 96 -10.53 6.13 -6.48
C LYS A 96 -11.95 6.30 -7.03
N LYS A 97 -12.12 6.94 -8.19
CA LYS A 97 -13.45 7.14 -8.79
C LYS A 97 -13.97 5.87 -9.47
N GLN A 98 -13.07 5.00 -9.92
CA GLN A 98 -13.43 3.75 -10.60
C GLN A 98 -13.57 2.56 -9.64
N LEU A 99 -13.17 2.72 -8.38
CA LEU A 99 -13.31 1.66 -7.39
C LEU A 99 -14.76 1.54 -6.88
N PRO A 100 -15.23 0.32 -6.60
CA PRO A 100 -16.46 0.09 -5.86
C PRO A 100 -16.50 0.90 -4.56
N GLU A 101 -17.68 1.43 -4.20
CA GLU A 101 -17.87 2.30 -3.03
C GLU A 101 -17.27 1.70 -1.74
N ALA A 102 -17.51 0.40 -1.51
CA ALA A 102 -16.99 -0.31 -0.35
C ALA A 102 -15.44 -0.29 -0.28
N LEU A 103 -14.76 -0.44 -1.42
CA LEU A 103 -13.28 -0.40 -1.49
C LEU A 103 -12.74 1.03 -1.37
N ARG A 104 -13.49 2.01 -1.86
CA ARG A 104 -13.12 3.43 -1.73
C ARG A 104 -13.11 3.85 -0.25
N GLU A 105 -14.10 3.44 0.51
CA GLU A 105 -14.18 3.71 1.95
C GLU A 105 -13.09 2.96 2.74
N SER A 106 -12.76 1.72 2.37
CA SER A 106 -11.69 0.98 3.04
C SER A 106 -10.32 1.64 2.82
N ILE A 107 -9.99 2.09 1.61
CA ILE A 107 -8.70 2.72 1.28
C ILE A 107 -8.50 4.06 2.00
N LYS A 108 -9.59 4.78 2.32
CA LYS A 108 -9.50 5.99 3.17
C LYS A 108 -9.04 5.68 4.59
N ARG A 109 -9.33 4.48 5.09
CA ARG A 109 -9.01 4.04 6.46
C ARG A 109 -7.60 3.43 6.61
N TRP A 110 -6.92 3.13 5.50
CA TRP A 110 -5.54 2.62 5.47
C TRP A 110 -4.54 3.71 5.86
#